data_AF-A0A1B3MZQ1-F1
#
_entry.id   AF-A0A1B3MZQ1-F1
#
_cell.length_a   1.000
_cell.length_b   1.000
_cell.length_c   1.000
_cell.angle_alpha   90.00
_cell.angle_beta   90.00
_cell.angle_gamma   90.00
#
_symmetry.space_group_name_H-M   'P 1'
#
loop_
_entity.id
_entity.type
_entity.pdbx_description
1 polymer ?
#
loop_
_entity_poly.entity_id
_entity_poly.type
_entity_poly.pdbx_seq_one_letter_code
_entity_poly.pdbx_strand_id
1 'polypeptide(L)' 'MQITSTNAGSDTAAYLAAVACAERRALHSFFDQHVIEDEEIGYITIDEGDYGALPAQLIDRVVHTVPGKMDDEI' A
#
# COMPACT_ATOMS: atom_id res chain seq x y z
N MET A 1 -9.72 -6.64 -34.32
CA MET A 1 -8.57 -6.07 -33.58
C MET A 1 -9.07 -5.73 -32.19
N GLN A 2 -8.93 -6.64 -31.23
CA GLN A 2 -9.53 -6.52 -29.90
C GLN A 2 -8.51 -5.83 -28.97
N ILE A 3 -8.91 -4.70 -28.40
CA ILE A 3 -8.12 -3.84 -27.51
C ILE A 3 -8.16 -4.39 -26.09
N THR A 4 -7.18 -5.22 -25.72
CA THR A 4 -6.90 -5.68 -24.35
C THR A 4 -6.07 -4.65 -23.57
N SER A 5 -6.52 -3.37 -23.53
CA SER A 5 -5.79 -2.30 -22.84
C SER A 5 -6.45 -1.86 -21.53
N THR A 6 -7.69 -2.26 -21.26
CA THR A 6 -8.49 -1.73 -20.14
C THR A 6 -8.09 -2.33 -18.78
N ASN A 7 -7.73 -3.62 -18.72
CA ASN A 7 -7.42 -4.29 -17.45
C ASN A 7 -6.08 -3.83 -16.85
N ALA A 8 -5.00 -3.79 -17.63
CA ALA A 8 -3.69 -3.37 -17.12
C ALA A 8 -3.67 -1.89 -16.70
N GLY A 9 -4.41 -1.03 -17.41
CA GLY A 9 -4.56 0.38 -17.04
C GLY A 9 -5.38 0.58 -15.76
N SER A 10 -6.45 -0.20 -15.59
CA SER A 10 -7.26 -0.22 -14.35
C SER A 10 -6.44 -0.70 -13.15
N ASP A 11 -5.65 -1.76 -13.34
CA ASP A 11 -4.80 -2.34 -12.30
C ASP A 11 -3.72 -1.36 -11.84
N THR A 12 -3.03 -0.74 -12.79
CA THR A 12 -2.03 0.31 -12.50
C THR A 12 -2.65 1.49 -11.76
N ALA A 13 -3.86 1.90 -12.13
CA ALA A 13 -4.56 3.00 -11.44
C ALA A 13 -4.94 2.63 -10.00
N ALA A 14 -5.37 1.39 -9.75
CA ALA A 14 -5.68 0.90 -8.40
C ALA A 14 -4.41 0.85 -7.53
N TYR A 15 -3.30 0.34 -8.08
CA TYR A 15 -2.00 0.35 -7.39
C TYR A 15 -1.56 1.77 -7.02
N LEU A 16 -1.57 2.70 -7.98
CA LEU A 16 -1.16 4.08 -7.74
C LEU A 16 -2.07 4.78 -6.71
N ALA A 17 -3.36 4.48 -6.69
CA ALA A 17 -4.28 5.00 -5.70
C ALA A 17 -3.94 4.49 -4.28
N ALA A 18 -3.57 3.22 -4.14
CA ALA A 18 -3.13 2.64 -2.88
C ALA A 18 -1.79 3.23 -2.42
N VAL A 19 -0.83 3.44 -3.34
CA VAL A 19 0.44 4.11 -3.03
C VAL A 19 0.20 5.55 -2.56
N ALA A 20 -0.63 6.32 -3.26
CA ALA A 20 -0.96 7.69 -2.84
C ALA A 20 -1.67 7.75 -1.49
N CYS A 21 -2.44 6.71 -1.14
CA CYS A 21 -3.04 6.55 0.18
C CYS A 21 -1.96 6.29 1.24
N ALA A 22 -1.04 5.35 0.97
CA ALA A 22 0.09 5.04 1.84
C ALA A 22 0.97 6.28 2.09
N GLU A 23 1.30 7.04 1.06
CA GLU A 23 2.06 8.29 1.20
C GLU A 23 1.37 9.32 2.08
N ARG A 24 0.04 9.48 1.93
CA ARG A 24 -0.72 10.41 2.76
C ARG A 24 -0.75 9.98 4.23
N ARG A 25 -0.87 8.68 4.50
CA ARG A 25 -0.86 8.13 5.85
C ARG A 25 0.54 8.25 6.49
N ALA A 26 1.58 7.96 5.74
CA ALA A 26 2.97 8.04 6.19
C ALA A 26 3.36 9.44 6.67
N LEU A 27 2.79 10.50 6.10
CA LEU A 27 3.01 11.89 6.56
C LEU A 27 2.53 12.14 8.01
N HIS A 28 1.68 11.27 8.54
CA HIS A 28 1.06 11.41 9.85
C HIS A 28 1.29 10.17 10.74
N SER A 29 2.22 9.29 10.35
CA SER A 29 2.55 8.09 11.11
C SER A 29 4.07 7.94 11.23
N PHE A 30 4.52 7.51 12.40
CA PHE A 30 5.89 7.06 12.64
C PHE A 30 6.16 5.67 12.05
N PHE A 31 5.09 4.94 11.73
CA PHE A 31 5.16 3.57 11.24
C PHE A 31 5.09 3.51 9.72
N ASP A 32 5.73 2.49 9.17
CA ASP A 32 5.72 2.24 7.74
C ASP A 32 4.32 1.87 7.26
N GLN A 33 3.99 2.31 6.06
CA GLN A 33 2.73 2.02 5.39
C GLN A 33 3.00 1.00 4.29
N HIS A 34 2.36 -0.15 4.37
CA HIS A 34 2.51 -1.21 3.38
C HIS A 34 1.32 -1.22 2.43
N VAL A 35 1.60 -1.31 1.14
CA VAL A 35 0.62 -1.65 0.12
C VAL A 35 0.71 -3.15 -0.09
N ILE A 36 -0.40 -3.84 0.14
CA ILE A 36 -0.56 -5.27 -0.11
C ILE A 36 -1.40 -5.49 -1.36
N GLU A 37 -1.06 -6.52 -2.12
CA GLU A 37 -1.90 -7.00 -3.21
C GLU A 37 -2.82 -8.13 -2.70
N ASP A 38 -4.11 -7.99 -2.97
CA ASP A 38 -5.15 -8.99 -2.71
C ASP A 38 -5.80 -9.41 -4.03
N GLU A 39 -5.86 -10.71 -4.28
CA GLU A 39 -6.43 -11.26 -5.51
C GLU A 39 -7.95 -11.03 -5.63
N GLU A 40 -8.64 -10.81 -4.51
CA GLU A 40 -10.09 -10.60 -4.45
C GLU A 40 -10.46 -9.13 -4.31
N ILE A 41 -9.69 -8.36 -3.53
CA ILE A 41 -10.02 -6.99 -3.13
C ILE A 41 -9.15 -5.93 -3.86
N GLY A 42 -8.06 -6.34 -4.50
CA GLY A 42 -7.09 -5.47 -5.16
C GLY A 42 -6.03 -4.93 -4.18
N TYR A 43 -5.57 -3.70 -4.40
CA TYR A 43 -4.51 -3.10 -3.59
C TYR A 43 -5.05 -2.42 -2.33
N ILE A 44 -4.49 -2.77 -1.17
CA ILE A 44 -4.89 -2.22 0.13
C ILE A 44 -3.69 -1.60 0.81
N THR A 45 -3.89 -0.47 1.48
CA THR A 45 -2.89 0.14 2.35
C THR A 45 -3.12 -0.28 3.81
N ILE A 46 -2.09 -0.78 4.46
CA ILE A 46 -2.07 -1.11 5.89
C ILE A 46 -0.97 -0.33 6.61
N ASP A 47 -1.24 0.06 7.84
CA ASP A 47 -0.29 0.73 8.71
C ASP A 47 0.35 -0.30 9.63
N GLU A 48 1.68 -0.37 9.67
CA GLU A 48 2.39 -1.30 10.56
C GLU A 48 2.00 -1.09 12.03
N GLY A 49 1.73 0.17 12.43
CA GLY A 49 1.31 0.53 13.78
C GLY A 49 -0.02 -0.10 14.21
N ASP A 50 -0.91 -0.43 13.27
CA ASP A 50 -2.22 -1.04 13.56
C ASP A 50 -2.09 -2.53 13.95
N TYR A 51 -1.00 -3.19 13.55
CA TYR A 51 -0.81 -4.63 13.74
C TYR A 51 0.21 -4.95 14.84
N GLY A 52 1.07 -4.00 15.22
CA GLY A 52 2.15 -4.15 16.21
C GLY A 52 3.29 -5.06 15.72
N ALA A 53 2.96 -6.24 15.21
CA ALA A 53 3.81 -7.08 14.38
C ALA A 53 2.99 -7.56 13.17
N LEU A 54 3.41 -7.20 11.96
CA LEU A 54 2.71 -7.61 10.75
C LEU A 54 2.70 -9.16 10.66
N PRO A 55 1.53 -9.80 10.52
CA PRO A 55 1.46 -11.24 10.31
C PRO A 55 2.30 -11.65 9.08
N ALA A 56 3.08 -12.73 9.19
CA ALA A 56 3.94 -13.20 8.10
C ALA A 56 3.20 -13.40 6.77
N GLN A 57 1.92 -13.80 6.83
CA GLN A 57 1.06 -13.97 5.67
C GLN A 57 0.75 -12.66 4.93
N LEU A 58 0.79 -11.51 5.61
CA LEU A 58 0.64 -10.19 4.99
C LEU A 58 1.97 -9.67 4.46
N ILE A 59 3.09 -9.99 5.11
CA ILE A 59 4.44 -9.59 4.67
C ILE A 59 4.72 -10.11 3.24
N ASP A 60 4.42 -11.38 2.97
CA ASP A 60 4.64 -11.98 1.65
C ASP A 60 3.80 -11.34 0.53
N ARG A 61 2.77 -10.59 0.91
CA ARG A 61 1.84 -9.92 -0.01
C ARG A 61 2.13 -8.43 -0.19
N VAL A 62 3.13 -7.89 0.51
CA VAL A 62 3.53 -6.50 0.39
C VAL A 62 4.19 -6.28 -0.97
N VAL A 63 3.59 -5.42 -1.78
CA VAL A 63 4.11 -5.01 -3.09
C VAL A 63 4.84 -3.67 -3.03
N HIS A 64 4.55 -2.84 -2.03
CA HIS A 64 5.23 -1.57 -1.83
C HIS A 64 5.22 -1.16 -0.35
N THR A 65 6.29 -0.53 0.12
CA THR A 65 6.37 0.05 1.46
C THR A 65 6.73 1.52 1.34
N VAL A 66 5.92 2.36 1.99
CA VAL A 66 6.22 3.78 2.17
C VAL A 66 6.71 3.97 3.60
N PRO A 67 7.94 4.47 3.80
CA PRO A 67 8.46 4.69 5.14
C PRO A 67 7.64 5.76 5.87
N GLY A 68 7.43 5.58 7.17
CA GLY A 68 6.86 6.60 8.05
C GLY A 68 7.65 7.91 7.94
N LYS A 69 6.95 9.04 7.77
CA LYS A 69 7.56 10.37 7.58
C LYS A 69 7.25 11.32 8.74
N MET A 70 6.59 10.83 9.79
CA MET A 70 6.44 11.60 11.01
C MET A 70 7.79 11.56 11.74
N ASP A 71 8.45 12.72 11.81
CA ASP A 71 9.68 12.89 12.58
C ASP A 71 9.33 13.29 14.01
N ASP A 72 10.00 12.70 14.99
CA ASP A 72 9.78 12.97 16.43
C ASP A 72 10.71 14.09 16.94
N GLU A 73 11.39 14.82 16.04
CA GLU A 73 12.24 15.95 16.41
C GLU A 73 11.39 17.19 16.72
N ILE A 74 11.16 17.42 18.03
CA ILE A 74 10.76 18.71 18.62
C ILE A 74 11.78 19.15 19.66
#